data_AF-A0A7S1RRZ6-F1
#
_entry.id   AF-A0A7S1RRZ6-F1
#
_cell.length_a   1.000
_cell.length_b   1.000
_cell.length_c   1.000
_cell.angle_alpha   90.00
_cell.angle_beta   90.00
_cell.angle_gamma   90.00
#
_symmetry.space_group_name_H-M   'P 1'
#
loop_
_entity.id
_entity.type
_entity.pdbx_description
1 polymer ?
#
loop_
_entity_poly.entity_id
_entity_poly.type
_entity_poly.pdbx_seq_one_letter_code
_entity_poly.pdbx_strand_id
1 'polypeptide(L)'
;ATRVPELVASLTLVTGFCPDGLADLAPLKVVPAIRLYAGSLDELGHCLTLEQIKERLDLTGASAELFIMEGARHGNIGHFIDMEEFWRWLSAHRIADGEAPALVPGRRPSLGCCCFG
;
A
#
# COMPACT_ATOMS: atom_id res chain seq x y z
N ALA A 1 10.57 1.75 0.85
CA ALA A 1 9.77 1.95 -0.38
C ALA A 1 9.97 0.74 -1.28
N THR A 2 8.90 0.25 -1.91
CA THR A 2 8.95 -0.85 -2.88
C THR A 2 9.85 -0.43 -4.04
N ARG A 3 10.83 -1.27 -4.39
CA ARG A 3 11.77 -0.99 -5.50
C ARG A 3 11.10 -1.08 -6.88
N VAL A 4 9.86 -1.59 -6.92
CA VAL A 4 9.12 -1.98 -8.13
C VAL A 4 7.61 -1.64 -7.92
N PRO A 5 7.23 -0.36 -7.75
CA PRO A 5 5.85 0.04 -7.47
C PRO A 5 4.84 -0.38 -8.55
N GLU A 6 5.30 -0.62 -9.77
CA GLU A 6 4.49 -1.13 -10.89
C GLU A 6 3.93 -2.55 -10.67
N LEU A 7 4.47 -3.32 -9.73
CA LEU A 7 3.95 -4.62 -9.33
C LEU A 7 2.93 -4.53 -8.18
N VAL A 8 2.69 -3.34 -7.65
CA VAL A 8 1.78 -3.13 -6.51
C VAL A 8 0.38 -2.82 -7.02
N ALA A 9 -0.51 -3.80 -6.90
CA ALA A 9 -1.92 -3.68 -7.29
C ALA A 9 -2.69 -2.69 -6.41
N SER A 10 -2.38 -2.64 -5.11
CA SER A 10 -2.96 -1.67 -4.18
C SER A 10 -2.05 -1.48 -2.97
N LEU A 11 -2.14 -0.33 -2.34
CA LEU A 11 -1.43 0.03 -1.12
C LEU A 11 -2.41 0.52 -0.06
N THR A 12 -2.38 -0.09 1.12
CA THR A 12 -3.13 0.40 2.28
C THR A 12 -2.18 0.75 3.41
N LEU A 13 -2.31 1.95 3.98
CA LEU A 13 -1.71 2.32 5.26
C LEU A 13 -2.83 2.41 6.31
N VAL A 14 -2.70 1.64 7.39
CA VAL A 14 -3.63 1.68 8.54
C VAL A 14 -2.87 2.19 9.74
N THR A 15 -3.11 3.44 10.12
CA THR A 15 -2.20 4.25 10.93
C THR A 15 -0.80 4.32 10.30
N GLY A 16 0.03 5.24 10.75
CA GLY A 16 1.40 5.27 10.27
C GLY A 16 2.06 6.62 10.38
N PHE A 17 3.37 6.57 10.21
CA PHE A 17 4.24 7.72 10.17
C PHE A 17 5.05 7.72 8.87
N CYS A 18 5.49 8.91 8.45
CA CYS A 18 6.46 9.05 7.38
C CYS A 18 7.86 9.06 8.00
N PRO A 19 8.72 8.06 7.75
CA PRO A 19 10.06 8.05 8.33
C PRO A 19 10.91 9.20 7.80
N ASP A 20 11.75 9.76 8.67
CA ASP A 20 12.73 10.78 8.31
C ASP A 20 13.67 10.24 7.23
N GLY A 21 13.58 10.79 6.02
CA GLY A 21 14.32 10.34 4.84
C GLY A 21 13.44 9.86 3.69
N LEU A 22 12.14 9.62 3.91
CA LEU A 22 11.20 9.43 2.81
C LEU A 22 10.79 10.79 2.21
N ALA A 23 11.65 11.32 1.35
CA ALA A 23 11.43 12.61 0.69
C ALA A 23 10.51 12.50 -0.54
N ASP A 24 10.64 11.42 -1.31
CA ASP A 24 9.98 11.26 -2.60
C ASP A 24 8.87 10.20 -2.57
N LEU A 25 7.65 10.62 -2.92
CA LEU A 25 6.47 9.76 -3.08
C LEU A 25 6.06 9.62 -4.56
N ALA A 26 6.77 10.26 -5.50
CA ALA A 26 6.45 10.18 -6.93
C ALA A 26 6.39 8.74 -7.48
N PRO A 27 7.20 7.78 -7.01
CA PRO A 27 7.08 6.39 -7.44
C PRO A 27 5.70 5.77 -7.15
N LEU A 28 4.94 6.29 -6.18
CA LEU A 28 3.61 5.76 -5.86
C LEU A 28 2.53 6.19 -6.85
N LYS A 29 2.83 7.11 -7.78
CA LYS A 29 1.91 7.53 -8.84
C LYS A 29 1.42 6.37 -9.71
N VAL A 30 2.24 5.33 -9.88
CA VAL A 30 1.88 4.16 -10.70
C VAL A 30 0.99 3.16 -9.96
N VAL A 31 0.85 3.29 -8.64
CA VAL A 31 -0.01 2.42 -7.84
C VAL A 31 -1.46 2.85 -8.09
N PRO A 32 -2.32 1.96 -8.64
CA PRO A 32 -3.64 2.37 -9.10
C PRO A 32 -4.62 2.65 -7.95
N ALA A 33 -4.34 2.13 -6.75
CA ALA A 33 -5.24 2.23 -5.61
C ALA A 33 -4.43 2.42 -4.32
N ILE A 34 -4.57 3.59 -3.69
CA ILE A 34 -3.96 3.89 -2.39
C ILE A 34 -5.05 4.27 -1.39
N ARG A 35 -5.08 3.59 -0.24
CA ARG A 35 -5.96 3.92 0.89
C ARG A 35 -5.18 4.19 2.15
N LEU A 36 -5.60 5.23 2.86
CA LEU A 36 -5.04 5.65 4.14
C LEU A 36 -6.16 5.63 5.17
N TYR A 37 -5.93 5.00 6.32
CA TYR A 37 -6.87 4.95 7.43
C TYR A 37 -6.21 5.56 8.67
N ALA A 38 -6.86 6.55 9.28
CA ALA A 38 -6.41 7.16 10.53
C ALA A 38 -7.54 7.16 11.56
N GLY A 39 -7.19 7.07 12.85
CA GLY A 39 -8.15 7.30 13.92
C GLY A 39 -8.23 8.79 14.25
N SER A 40 -9.44 9.32 14.38
CA SER A 40 -9.68 10.71 14.82
C SER A 40 -9.15 11.02 16.22
N LEU A 41 -9.04 10.00 17.07
CA LEU A 41 -8.54 10.09 18.45
C LEU A 41 -7.15 9.46 18.60
N ASP A 42 -6.41 9.26 17.51
CA ASP A 42 -5.05 8.74 17.55
C ASP A 42 -4.13 9.68 18.35
N GLU A 43 -3.55 9.15 19.44
CA GLU A 43 -2.73 9.95 20.35
C GLU A 43 -1.27 10.08 19.89
N LEU A 44 -0.90 9.47 18.77
CA LEU A 44 0.46 9.39 18.25
C LEU A 44 0.70 10.35 17.07
N GLY A 45 -0.31 11.15 16.68
CA GLY A 45 -0.20 12.10 15.59
C GLY A 45 -0.27 11.46 14.19
N HIS A 46 -0.74 10.21 14.09
CA HIS A 46 -0.88 9.55 12.79
C HIS A 46 -1.94 10.20 11.90
N CYS A 47 -2.98 10.81 12.47
CA CYS A 47 -4.00 11.53 11.70
C CYS A 47 -3.35 12.66 10.88
N LEU A 48 -2.66 13.58 11.55
CA LEU A 48 -1.93 14.68 10.91
C LEU A 48 -0.88 14.14 9.92
N THR A 49 -0.19 13.06 10.27
CA THR A 49 0.85 12.50 9.39
C THR A 49 0.25 11.90 8.11
N LEU A 50 -0.88 11.21 8.19
CA LEU A 50 -1.55 10.63 7.03
C LEU A 50 -2.22 11.71 6.17
N GLU A 51 -2.71 12.81 6.75
CA GLU A 51 -3.14 14.01 6.01
C GLU A 51 -1.99 14.61 5.20
N GLN A 52 -0.81 14.79 5.81
CA GLN A 52 0.38 15.29 5.11
C GLN A 52 0.85 14.34 4.01
N ILE A 53 0.81 13.03 4.24
CA ILE A 53 1.12 12.03 3.21
C ILE A 53 0.12 12.12 2.05
N LYS A 54 -1.17 12.26 2.35
CA LYS A 54 -2.23 12.45 1.35
C LYS A 54 -1.97 13.67 0.48
N GLU A 55 -1.71 14.82 1.08
CA GLU A 55 -1.38 16.05 0.35
C GLU A 55 -0.17 15.85 -0.57
N ARG A 56 0.89 15.20 -0.06
CA ARG A 56 2.09 14.90 -0.85
C ARG A 56 1.81 13.95 -2.01
N LEU A 57 0.96 12.93 -1.82
CA LEU A 57 0.52 12.03 -2.88
C LEU A 57 -0.30 12.76 -3.95
N ASP A 58 -1.19 13.66 -3.55
CA ASP A 58 -1.99 14.46 -4.47
C ASP A 58 -1.10 15.36 -5.34
N LEU A 59 -0.05 15.95 -4.75
CA LEU A 59 0.93 16.76 -5.47
C LEU A 59 1.73 15.97 -6.52
N THR A 60 1.90 14.65 -6.35
CA THR A 60 2.53 13.80 -7.38
C THR A 60 1.54 13.31 -8.43
N GLY A 61 0.24 13.52 -8.21
CA GLY A 61 -0.85 13.01 -9.04
C GLY A 61 -1.18 11.54 -8.77
N ALA A 62 -0.77 10.99 -7.62
CA ALA A 62 -1.19 9.65 -7.19
C ALA A 62 -2.64 9.69 -6.69
N SER A 63 -3.43 8.67 -7.02
CA SER A 63 -4.81 8.55 -6.53
C SER A 63 -4.81 7.91 -5.15
N ALA A 64 -5.03 8.73 -4.11
CA ALA A 64 -5.16 8.26 -2.74
C ALA A 64 -6.50 8.66 -2.12
N GLU A 65 -7.04 7.80 -1.28
CA GLU A 65 -8.23 8.04 -0.46
C GLU A 65 -7.82 8.04 1.02
N LEU A 66 -8.27 9.03 1.79
CA LEU A 66 -8.03 9.11 3.24
C LEU A 66 -9.35 8.94 3.99
N PHE A 67 -9.36 8.00 4.92
CA PHE A 67 -10.49 7.65 5.76
C PHE A 67 -10.16 7.96 7.22
N ILE A 68 -10.81 8.98 7.78
CA ILE A 68 -10.72 9.30 9.21
C ILE A 68 -11.84 8.56 9.95
N MET A 69 -11.44 7.64 10.81
CA MET A 69 -12.35 6.80 11.59
C MET A 69 -12.75 7.54 12.88
N GLU A 70 -13.99 8.01 12.92
CA GLU A 70 -14.53 8.76 14.05
C GLU A 70 -14.56 7.88 15.33
N GLY A 71 -14.04 8.40 16.44
CA GLY A 71 -13.92 7.67 17.70
C GLY A 71 -12.79 6.63 17.77
N ALA A 72 -12.07 6.37 16.68
CA ALA A 72 -10.97 5.41 16.66
C ALA A 72 -9.66 5.99 17.20
N ARG A 73 -8.93 5.16 17.92
CA ARG A 73 -7.58 5.34 18.47
C ARG A 73 -6.62 4.39 17.75
N HIS A 74 -5.31 4.59 17.95
CA HIS A 74 -4.28 3.74 17.35
C HIS A 74 -4.51 2.24 17.61
N GLY A 75 -4.80 1.88 18.87
CA GLY A 75 -4.92 0.49 19.30
C GLY A 75 -6.24 -0.20 18.95
N ASN A 76 -7.25 0.54 18.45
CA ASN A 76 -8.59 -0.01 18.22
C ASN A 76 -9.17 0.28 16.83
N ILE A 77 -8.44 0.97 15.95
CA ILE A 77 -8.90 1.35 14.60
C ILE A 77 -9.40 0.16 13.78
N GLY A 78 -8.83 -1.03 13.97
CA GLY A 78 -9.26 -2.26 13.29
C GLY A 78 -10.73 -2.64 13.55
N HIS A 79 -11.35 -2.15 14.63
CA HIS A 79 -12.78 -2.36 14.90
C HIS A 79 -13.70 -1.41 14.14
N PHE A 80 -13.15 -0.31 13.60
CA PHE A 80 -13.90 0.71 12.87
C PHE A 80 -13.83 0.51 11.35
N ILE A 81 -12.85 -0.25 10.88
CA ILE A 81 -12.72 -0.59 9.47
C ILE A 81 -13.77 -1.66 9.15
N ASP A 82 -14.65 -1.37 8.19
CA ASP A 82 -15.51 -2.38 7.58
C ASP A 82 -14.62 -3.37 6.83
N MET A 83 -14.39 -4.54 7.44
CA MET A 83 -13.50 -5.55 6.89
C MET A 83 -14.04 -6.17 5.60
N GLU A 84 -15.36 -6.25 5.41
CA GLU A 84 -15.94 -6.79 4.18
C GLU A 84 -15.70 -5.83 3.01
N GLU A 85 -15.98 -4.54 3.22
CA GLU A 85 -15.68 -3.50 2.23
C GLU A 85 -14.18 -3.43 1.94
N PHE A 86 -13.35 -3.49 2.98
CA PHE A 86 -11.89 -3.49 2.86
C PHE A 86 -11.40 -4.61 1.94
N TRP A 87 -11.83 -5.85 2.17
CA TRP A 87 -11.43 -7.00 1.35
C TRP A 87 -11.99 -6.93 -0.07
N ARG A 88 -13.22 -6.44 -0.23
CA ARG A 88 -13.82 -6.23 -1.55
C ARG A 88 -13.02 -5.22 -2.37
N TRP A 89 -12.60 -4.12 -1.75
CA TRP A 89 -11.80 -3.10 -2.41
C TRP A 89 -10.40 -3.62 -2.78
N LEU A 90 -9.72 -4.32 -1.86
CA LEU A 90 -8.42 -4.94 -2.15
C LEU A 90 -8.50 -5.92 -3.33
N SER A 91 -9.56 -6.73 -3.36
CA SER A 91 -9.77 -7.73 -4.41
C SER A 91 -10.14 -7.11 -5.75
N ALA A 92 -10.82 -5.98 -5.78
CA ALA A 92 -11.19 -5.29 -7.02
C ALA A 92 -9.96 -4.79 -7.81
N HIS A 93 -8.88 -4.44 -7.10
CA HIS A 93 -7.63 -3.96 -7.71
C HIS A 93 -6.65 -5.09 -8.02
N ARG A 94 -6.98 -6.32 -7.62
CA ARG A 94 -6.34 -7.53 -8.11
C ARG A 94 -6.83 -7.78 -9.53
N ILE A 95 -6.39 -6.96 -10.49
CA ILE A 95 -6.61 -7.25 -11.90
C ILE A 95 -5.96 -8.61 -12.19
N ALA A 96 -6.75 -9.47 -12.83
CA ALA A 96 -6.42 -10.81 -13.21
C ALA A 96 -5.09 -10.88 -13.97
N ASP A 97 -4.07 -11.45 -13.34
CA ASP A 97 -3.18 -12.36 -14.07
C ASP A 97 -4.09 -13.46 -14.62
N GLY A 98 -4.60 -13.30 -15.84
CA GLY A 98 -5.03 -14.45 -16.62
C GLY A 98 -3.84 -15.40 -16.65
N GLU A 99 -3.99 -16.57 -16.03
CA GLU A 99 -2.92 -17.54 -15.79
C GLU A 99 -1.74 -17.00 -14.95
N ALA A 100 -1.61 -17.53 -13.73
CA ALA A 100 -0.26 -17.79 -13.23
C ALA A 100 0.52 -18.46 -14.37
N PRO A 101 1.75 -18.00 -14.74
CA PRO A 101 2.50 -18.66 -15.80
C PRO A 101 2.54 -20.13 -15.45
N ALA A 102 1.93 -20.95 -16.31
CA ALA A 102 1.93 -22.39 -16.13
C ALA A 102 3.37 -22.77 -15.83
N LEU A 103 3.62 -23.29 -14.63
CA LEU A 103 4.87 -23.99 -14.34
C LEU A 103 4.93 -25.07 -15.40
N VAL A 104 5.64 -24.82 -16.51
CA VAL A 104 5.84 -25.82 -17.55
C VAL A 104 6.48 -26.99 -16.82
N PRO A 105 5.81 -28.14 -16.69
CA PRO A 105 6.42 -29.29 -16.05
C PRO A 105 7.58 -29.70 -16.97
N GLY A 106 8.82 -29.35 -16.59
CA GLY A 106 10.01 -29.76 -17.32
C GLY A 106 11.06 -28.69 -17.61
N ARG A 107 10.83 -27.38 -17.41
CA ARG A 107 11.95 -26.41 -17.45
C ARG A 107 12.53 -26.23 -16.05
N ARG A 108 13.56 -27.03 -15.76
CA ARG A 108 14.49 -26.72 -14.67
C ARG A 108 14.98 -25.29 -14.87
N PRO A 109 14.99 -24.42 -13.84
CA PRO A 109 15.80 -23.22 -13.90
C PRO A 109 17.24 -23.69 -14.14
N SER A 110 17.84 -23.27 -15.25
CA SER A 110 19.28 -23.38 -15.40
C SER A 110 19.87 -22.62 -14.23
N LEU A 111 20.46 -23.35 -13.28
CA LEU A 111 21.33 -22.79 -12.26
C LEU A 111 22.43 -22.06 -13.03
N GLY A 112 22.25 -20.74 -13.16
CA GLY A 112 23.30 -19.82 -13.57
C GLY A 112 24.40 -19.94 -12.53
N CYS A 113 25.41 -20.71 -12.88
CA CYS A 113 26.64 -20.89 -12.16
C CYS A 113 27.24 -19.52 -11.83
N CYS A 114 27.05 -19.04 -10.61
CA CYS A 114 27.86 -17.96 -10.05
C CYS A 114 29.07 -18.61 -9.40
N CYS A 115 30.05 -19.02 -10.22
CA CYS A 115 31.42 -19.14 -9.76
C CYS A 115 31.93 -17.70 -9.53
N PHE A 116 32.01 -17.28 -8.28
CA PHE A 116 32.95 -16.24 -7.89
C PHE A 116 34.24 -16.94 -7.47
N GLY A 117 35.29 -16.73 -8.27
CA GLY A 117 36.68 -16.91 -7.86
C GLY A 117 37.23 -15.65 -7.22
#